data_AF-A0A239MS29-F1
#
_entry.id   AF-A0A239MS29-F1
#
_cell.length_a   1.000
_cell.length_b   1.000
_cell.length_c   1.000
_cell.angle_alpha   90.00
_cell.angle_beta   90.00
_cell.angle_gamma   90.00
#
_symmetry.space_group_name_H-M   'P 1'
#
loop_
_entity.id
_entity.type
_entity.pdbx_description
1 polymer ?
#
loop_
_entity_poly.entity_id
_entity_poly.type
_entity_poly.pdbx_seq_one_letter_code
_entity_poly.pdbx_strand_id
1 'polypeptide(L)'
;MFAQAPTEAWERISCGDGAKGPRVYDWAAIQLPAVAEYDYQDGTPVRRRWALARRSLTKPDEIAYYLAYSQLDTTVGQLVRIAGTRWAIEECFVRHEAA
;
A
#
# COMPACT_ATOMS: atom_id res chain seq x y z
N MET A 1 11.15 1.53 11.36
CA MET A 1 9.99 0.62 11.49
C MET A 1 10.12 -0.56 10.55
N PHE A 2 9.99 -0.42 9.22
CA PHE A 2 10.14 -1.57 8.31
C PHE A 2 11.57 -2.09 8.13
N ALA A 3 12.59 -1.24 8.19
CA ALA A 3 13.99 -1.67 8.08
C ALA A 3 14.44 -2.67 9.19
N GLN A 4 13.69 -2.73 10.29
CA GLN A 4 13.91 -3.67 11.40
C GLN A 4 12.80 -4.72 11.49
N ALA A 5 11.87 -4.75 10.53
CA ALA A 5 10.77 -5.70 10.55
C ALA A 5 11.31 -7.12 10.32
N PRO A 6 10.80 -8.10 11.06
CA PRO A 6 11.22 -9.49 10.92
C PRO A 6 10.83 -10.03 9.53
N THR A 7 11.49 -11.09 9.07
CA THR A 7 11.31 -11.62 7.71
C THR A 7 9.85 -12.00 7.42
N GLU A 8 9.12 -12.48 8.42
CA GLU A 8 7.73 -12.92 8.33
C GLU A 8 6.75 -11.76 8.08
N ALA A 9 7.17 -10.52 8.33
CA ALA A 9 6.38 -9.33 8.01
C ALA A 9 6.40 -9.00 6.50
N TRP A 10 7.25 -9.68 5.72
CA TRP A 10 7.42 -9.46 4.30
C TRP A 10 6.78 -10.58 3.49
N GLU A 11 5.88 -10.21 2.59
CA GLU A 11 5.20 -11.12 1.67
C GLU A 11 5.63 -10.83 0.23
N ARG A 12 5.87 -11.90 -0.56
CA ARG A 12 6.22 -11.76 -1.97
C ARG A 12 4.97 -11.52 -2.81
N ILE A 13 4.81 -10.31 -3.34
CA ILE A 13 3.63 -9.90 -4.08
C ILE A 13 4.03 -9.24 -5.41
N SER A 14 3.32 -9.59 -6.49
CA SER A 14 3.45 -8.90 -7.78
C SER A 14 2.64 -7.60 -7.78
N CYS A 15 3.27 -6.49 -8.18
CA CYS A 15 2.59 -5.23 -8.44
C CYS A 15 2.12 -5.08 -9.90
N GLY A 16 2.00 -6.21 -10.61
CA GLY A 16 1.57 -6.30 -11.99
C GLY A 16 2.73 -6.39 -12.99
N ASP A 17 2.39 -6.60 -14.24
CA ASP A 17 3.37 -6.80 -15.31
C ASP A 17 4.06 -5.49 -15.71
N GLY A 18 5.36 -5.58 -15.93
CA GLY A 18 6.16 -4.53 -16.55
C GLY A 18 6.70 -4.98 -17.90
N ALA A 19 7.47 -4.11 -18.57
CA ALA A 19 8.05 -4.38 -19.88
C ALA A 19 8.96 -5.63 -19.94
N LYS A 20 9.47 -6.10 -18.79
CA LYS A 20 10.34 -7.29 -18.65
C LYS A 20 9.64 -8.48 -17.99
N GLY A 21 8.31 -8.46 -17.90
CA GLY A 21 7.52 -9.46 -17.17
C GLY A 21 7.04 -8.98 -15.79
N PRO A 22 6.53 -9.91 -14.95
CA PRO A 22 5.95 -9.58 -13.65
C PRO A 22 6.91 -8.82 -12.74
N ARG A 23 6.44 -7.70 -12.16
CA ARG A 23 7.21 -6.92 -11.19
C ARG A 23 6.93 -7.43 -9.79
N VAL A 24 7.78 -8.35 -9.33
CA VAL A 24 7.64 -9.04 -8.05
C VAL A 24 8.64 -8.48 -7.04
N TYR A 25 8.14 -8.17 -5.84
CA TYR A 25 8.95 -7.66 -4.72
C TYR A 25 8.47 -8.28 -3.41
N ASP A 26 9.29 -8.14 -2.38
CA ASP A 26 8.84 -8.37 -1.01
C ASP A 26 8.17 -7.07 -0.50
N TRP A 27 6.97 -7.21 0.04
CA TRP A 27 6.16 -6.11 0.56
C TRP A 27 5.83 -6.35 2.03
N ALA A 28 5.90 -5.29 2.82
CA ALA A 28 5.34 -5.24 4.15
C ALA A 28 4.26 -4.15 4.19
N ALA A 29 3.18 -4.38 4.92
CA ALA A 29 2.10 -3.42 5.06
C ALA A 29 1.62 -3.38 6.51
N ILE A 30 1.30 -2.18 6.99
CA ILE A 30 0.67 -2.00 8.29
C ILE A 30 -0.45 -0.96 8.17
N GLN A 31 -1.57 -1.26 8.80
CA GLN A 31 -2.63 -0.29 8.97
C GLN A 31 -2.24 0.71 10.07
N LEU A 32 -2.27 1.99 9.74
CA LEU A 32 -1.97 3.07 10.68
C LEU A 32 -3.22 3.39 11.53
N PRO A 33 -3.03 3.97 12.74
CA PRO A 33 -4.16 4.45 13.55
C PRO A 33 -5.04 5.41 12.75
N ALA A 34 -6.35 5.38 12.97
CA ALA A 34 -7.27 6.32 12.32
C ALA A 34 -7.13 7.73 12.90
N VAL A 35 -7.37 8.75 12.08
CA VAL A 35 -7.47 10.16 12.49
C VAL A 35 -8.92 10.59 12.34
N ALA A 36 -9.55 10.95 13.47
CA ALA A 36 -10.98 11.25 13.54
C ALA A 36 -11.43 12.30 12.51
N GLU A 37 -10.61 13.33 12.26
CA GLU A 37 -10.92 14.43 11.33
C GLU A 37 -11.02 14.00 9.86
N TYR A 38 -10.27 12.97 9.45
CA TYR A 38 -10.12 12.62 8.02
C TYR A 38 -10.64 11.22 7.66
N ASP A 39 -10.65 10.31 8.63
CA ASP A 39 -10.96 8.90 8.40
C ASP A 39 -12.40 8.53 8.77
N TYR A 40 -13.14 9.46 9.38
CA TYR A 40 -14.54 9.30 9.78
C TYR A 40 -15.45 10.33 9.12
N GLN A 41 -16.69 9.93 8.87
CA GLN A 41 -17.78 10.82 8.48
C GLN A 41 -18.97 10.52 9.41
N ASP A 42 -19.47 11.54 10.11
CA ASP A 42 -20.58 11.42 11.07
C ASP A 42 -20.37 10.30 12.11
N GLY A 43 -19.12 10.16 12.61
CA GLY A 43 -18.74 9.13 13.57
C GLY A 43 -18.57 7.72 12.99
N THR A 44 -18.78 7.54 11.68
CA THR A 44 -18.61 6.26 10.98
C THR A 44 -17.27 6.23 10.25
N PRO A 45 -16.46 5.16 10.38
CA PRO A 45 -15.22 5.06 9.63
C PRO A 45 -15.52 4.94 8.13
N VAL A 46 -14.81 5.70 7.31
CA VAL A 46 -14.96 5.69 5.84
C VAL A 46 -13.65 5.40 5.13
N ARG A 47 -12.51 5.55 5.81
CA ARG A 47 -11.18 5.35 5.24
C ARG A 47 -10.24 4.60 6.19
N ARG A 48 -9.24 3.96 5.61
CA ARG A 48 -8.09 3.37 6.29
C ARG A 48 -6.80 3.96 5.76
N ARG A 49 -5.86 4.15 6.68
CA ARG A 49 -4.50 4.60 6.37
C ARG A 49 -3.55 3.43 6.45
N TRP A 50 -2.60 3.36 5.52
CA TRP A 50 -1.63 2.28 5.43
C TRP A 50 -0.23 2.85 5.20
N ALA A 51 0.76 2.31 5.89
CA ALA A 51 2.14 2.42 5.48
C ALA A 51 2.55 1.10 4.81
N LEU A 52 3.17 1.19 3.64
CA LEU A 52 3.74 0.06 2.94
C LEU A 52 5.24 0.26 2.76
N ALA A 53 5.97 -0.84 2.77
CA ALA A 53 7.36 -0.90 2.36
C ALA A 53 7.53 -1.97 1.29
N ARG A 54 8.41 -1.69 0.33
CA ARG A 54 8.79 -2.60 -0.74
C ARG A 54 10.29 -2.72 -0.75
N ARG A 55 10.82 -3.94 -0.85
CA ARG A 55 12.26 -4.18 -1.02
C ARG A 55 12.56 -5.08 -2.22
N SER A 56 13.76 -4.94 -2.76
CA SER A 56 14.23 -5.82 -3.84
C SER A 56 14.45 -7.24 -3.33
N LEU A 57 14.19 -8.24 -4.19
CA LEU A 57 14.47 -9.65 -3.88
C LEU A 57 15.97 -9.94 -3.82
N THR A 58 16.78 -9.17 -4.55
CA THR A 58 18.24 -9.35 -4.63
C THR A 58 19.02 -8.36 -3.77
N LYS A 59 18.36 -7.27 -3.35
CA LYS A 59 18.93 -6.21 -2.51
C LYS A 59 17.93 -5.77 -1.44
N PRO A 60 17.70 -6.60 -0.42
CA PRO A 60 16.62 -6.40 0.55
C PRO A 60 16.80 -5.15 1.45
N ASP A 61 17.99 -4.57 1.47
CA ASP A 61 18.34 -3.32 2.13
C ASP A 61 17.85 -2.07 1.36
N GLU A 62 17.60 -2.19 0.05
CA GLU A 62 17.00 -1.13 -0.77
C GLU A 62 15.47 -1.10 -0.58
N ILE A 63 15.01 -0.32 0.40
CA ILE A 63 13.58 -0.20 0.76
C ILE A 63 12.96 1.10 0.23
N ALA A 64 11.84 0.98 -0.48
CA ALA A 64 10.94 2.08 -0.83
C ALA A 64 9.71 2.10 0.08
N TYR A 65 9.21 3.28 0.41
CA TYR A 65 8.08 3.47 1.33
C TYR A 65 6.91 4.16 0.62
N TYR A 66 5.69 3.81 1.05
CA TYR A 66 4.44 4.34 0.52
C TYR A 66 3.47 4.64 1.66
N LEU A 67 2.73 5.74 1.54
CA LEU A 67 1.54 6.02 2.34
C LEU A 67 0.32 5.85 1.44
N ALA A 68 -0.72 5.19 1.95
CA ALA A 68 -1.97 5.02 1.22
C ALA A 68 -3.18 5.32 2.11
N TYR A 69 -4.13 6.02 1.52
CA TYR A 69 -5.48 6.20 2.04
C TYR A 69 -6.41 5.37 1.18
N SER A 70 -7.27 4.58 1.82
CA SER A 70 -8.04 3.54 1.14
C SER A 70 -9.44 3.42 1.73
N GLN A 71 -10.34 2.80 0.96
CA GLN A 71 -11.65 2.41 1.49
C GLN A 71 -11.51 1.25 2.47
N LEU A 72 -12.56 0.99 3.27
CA LEU A 72 -12.50 -0.01 4.34
C LEU A 72 -12.31 -1.45 3.84
N ASP A 73 -12.70 -1.75 2.61
CA ASP A 73 -12.62 -3.07 1.99
C ASP A 73 -11.35 -3.28 1.14
N THR A 74 -10.49 -2.26 1.04
CA THR A 74 -9.27 -2.33 0.23
C THR A 74 -8.27 -3.31 0.83
N THR A 75 -7.84 -4.28 0.02
CA THR A 75 -6.84 -5.29 0.38
C THR A 75 -5.42 -4.80 0.15
N VAL A 76 -4.44 -5.38 0.86
CA VAL A 76 -3.01 -5.11 0.64
C VAL A 76 -2.61 -5.40 -0.81
N GLY A 77 -3.14 -6.47 -1.42
CA GLY A 77 -2.87 -6.78 -2.82
C GLY A 77 -3.31 -5.68 -3.79
N GLN A 78 -4.45 -5.02 -3.54
CA GLN A 78 -4.88 -3.85 -4.32
C GLN A 78 -3.92 -2.67 -4.12
N LEU A 79 -3.52 -2.38 -2.88
CA LEU A 79 -2.56 -1.32 -2.56
C LEU A 79 -1.22 -1.55 -3.28
N VAL A 80 -0.71 -2.80 -3.27
CA VAL A 80 0.53 -3.18 -3.96
C VAL A 80 0.42 -2.97 -5.47
N ARG A 81 -0.69 -3.38 -6.09
CA ARG A 81 -0.94 -3.13 -7.52
C ARG A 81 -0.92 -1.63 -7.81
N ILE A 82 -1.65 -0.82 -7.04
CA ILE A 82 -1.70 0.64 -7.20
C ILE A 82 -0.30 1.25 -7.07
N ALA A 83 0.46 0.88 -6.04
CA ALA A 83 1.83 1.35 -5.82
C ALA A 83 2.80 0.98 -6.95
N GLY A 84 2.49 -0.07 -7.74
CA GLY A 84 3.23 -0.46 -8.94
C GLY A 84 2.90 0.34 -10.20
N THR A 85 1.82 1.11 -10.24
CA THR A 85 1.30 1.71 -11.49
C THR A 85 1.94 3.04 -11.88
N ARG A 86 2.60 3.81 -11.00
CA ARG A 86 3.30 5.06 -11.35
C ARG A 86 4.27 5.54 -10.25
N TRP A 87 5.29 6.33 -10.64
CA TRP A 87 6.22 6.99 -9.71
C TRP A 87 5.45 7.96 -8.79
N ALA A 88 5.79 7.95 -7.51
CA ALA A 88 5.06 8.58 -6.41
C ALA A 88 4.71 10.06 -6.66
N ILE A 89 3.41 10.38 -6.77
CA ILE A 89 2.77 11.48 -6.04
C ILE A 89 1.36 11.00 -5.65
N GLU A 90 1.02 11.26 -4.38
CA GLU A 90 -0.16 10.85 -3.64
C GLU A 90 -1.48 11.36 -4.26
N GLU A 91 -2.38 10.44 -4.58
CA GLU A 91 -3.82 10.46 -4.24
C GLU A 91 -4.52 9.36 -5.02
N CYS A 92 -4.83 8.24 -4.36
CA CYS A 92 -5.68 7.22 -4.95
C CYS A 92 -7.14 7.53 -4.61
N PHE A 93 -7.76 8.44 -5.35
CA PHE A 93 -9.21 8.55 -5.36
C PHE A 93 -9.81 7.35 -6.10
N VAL A 94 -10.37 6.40 -5.36
CA VAL A 94 -11.40 5.53 -5.94
C VAL A 94 -12.66 6.38 -6.07
N ARG A 95 -12.85 6.98 -7.25
CA ARG A 95 -14.12 7.58 -7.63
C ARG A 95 -15.09 6.44 -7.92
N HIS A 96 -16.21 6.40 -7.19
CA HIS A 96 -17.38 5.71 -7.67
C HIS A 96 -18.52 6.74 -7.75
N GLU A 97 -18.99 6.97 -8.97
CA GLU A 97 -20.31 7.55 -9.22
C GLU A 97 -21.35 6.62 -8.60
N ALA A 98 -22.24 7.19 -7.79
CA ALA A 98 -23.54 6.61 -7.51
C ALA A 98 -24.57 7.51 -8.19
N ALA A 99 -25.40 6.88 -9.02
CA ALA A 99 -26.53 7.48 -9.73
C ALA A 99 -27.58 8.07 -8.77
#